data_AF-A0A818YI93-F1
#
_entry.id   AF-A0A818YI93-F1
#
_cell.length_a   1.000
_cell.length_b   1.000
_cell.length_c   1.000
_cell.angle_alpha   90.00
_cell.angle_beta   90.00
_cell.angle_gamma   90.00
#
_symmetry.space_group_name_H-M   'P 1'
#
loop_
_entity.id
_entity.type
_entity.pdbx_description
1 polymer ?
#
loop_
_entity_poly.entity_id
_entity_poly.type
_entity_poly.pdbx_seq_one_letter_code
_entity_poly.pdbx_strand_id
1 'polypeptide(L)'
;MLMKGSLTLIFAIILLNCVKNECLTIQCYSCSDCGNSTLSKLATITTSNDDHQCIKTMITTGENPKSQQLINRGASTQCRTFRSGQVSIFCCHSDLCNA
;
A
#
# COMPACT_ATOMS: atom_id res chain seq x y z
N MET A 1 -19.23 19.25 46.82
CA MET A 1 -18.86 17.90 46.34
C MET A 1 -18.94 17.93 44.82
N LEU A 2 -17.89 18.42 44.16
CA LEU A 2 -17.85 18.63 42.71
C LEU A 2 -16.71 17.80 42.11
N MET A 3 -16.95 17.30 40.89
CA MET A 3 -15.92 16.90 39.91
C MET A 3 -15.10 15.63 40.21
N LYS A 4 -15.76 14.46 40.34
CA LYS A 4 -15.08 13.16 40.09
C LYS A 4 -15.50 12.49 38.77
N GLY A 5 -16.75 12.66 38.33
CA GLY A 5 -17.24 12.02 37.10
C GLY A 5 -16.72 12.63 35.78
N SER A 6 -16.31 13.90 35.78
CA SER A 6 -15.91 14.60 34.55
C SER A 6 -14.49 14.22 34.09
N LEU A 7 -13.57 13.95 35.03
CA LEU A 7 -12.19 13.58 34.69
C LEU A 7 -12.10 12.17 34.09
N THR A 8 -12.90 11.23 34.60
CA THR A 8 -12.98 9.85 34.09
C THR A 8 -13.52 9.78 32.67
N LEU A 9 -14.51 10.63 32.35
CA LEU A 9 -15.10 10.72 31.02
C LEU A 9 -14.11 11.26 29.99
N ILE A 10 -13.33 12.29 30.36
CA ILE A 10 -12.29 12.87 29.50
C ILE A 10 -11.20 11.83 29.21
N PHE A 11 -10.74 11.10 30.23
CA PHE A 11 -9.76 10.02 30.06
C PHE A 11 -10.27 8.91 29.12
N ALA A 12 -11.54 8.54 29.23
CA ALA A 12 -12.17 7.55 28.35
C ALA A 12 -12.24 8.02 26.89
N ILE A 13 -12.55 9.31 26.65
CA ILE A 13 -12.59 9.89 25.29
C ILE A 13 -11.18 9.96 24.68
N ILE A 14 -10.16 10.32 25.46
CA ILE A 14 -8.77 10.34 25.00
C ILE A 14 -8.30 8.92 24.65
N LEU A 15 -8.59 7.93 25.50
CA LEU A 15 -8.27 6.52 25.20
C LEU A 15 -9.02 6.00 23.97
N LEU A 16 -10.31 6.32 23.80
CA LEU A 16 -11.07 5.95 22.60
C LEU A 16 -10.52 6.60 21.32
N ASN A 17 -10.09 7.86 21.40
CA ASN A 17 -9.50 8.55 20.25
C ASN A 17 -8.07 8.07 19.97
N CYS A 18 -7.29 7.71 20.98
CA CYS A 18 -5.97 7.09 20.79
C CYS A 18 -6.07 5.70 20.15
N VAL A 19 -7.09 4.91 20.48
CA VAL A 19 -7.34 3.62 19.82
C VAL A 19 -7.92 3.80 18.41
N LYS A 20 -8.64 4.88 18.12
CA LYS A 20 -9.08 5.21 16.74
C LYS A 20 -7.95 5.75 15.87
N ASN A 21 -6.89 6.26 16.48
CA ASN A 21 -5.65 6.68 15.83
C ASN A 21 -4.66 5.51 15.73
N GLU A 22 -5.13 4.28 15.50
CA GLU A 22 -4.23 3.27 14.95
C GLU A 22 -3.68 3.89 13.67
N CYS A 23 -2.38 4.18 13.65
CA CYS A 23 -1.67 4.47 12.41
C CYS A 23 -1.92 3.26 11.51
N LEU A 24 -2.93 3.34 10.64
CA LEU A 24 -3.28 2.28 9.71
C LEU A 24 -2.01 2.04 8.89
N THR A 25 -1.38 0.90 9.19
CA THR A 25 -0.21 0.46 8.47
C THR A 25 -0.71 -0.48 7.40
N ILE A 26 -0.29 -0.22 6.17
CA ILE A 26 -0.53 -1.14 5.06
C ILE A 26 0.77 -1.85 4.72
N GLN A 27 0.66 -3.12 4.39
CA GLN A 27 1.75 -3.92 3.86
C GLN A 27 1.64 -3.99 2.34
N CYS A 28 2.71 -3.63 1.63
CA CYS A 28 2.76 -3.75 0.17
C CYS A 28 3.90 -4.67 -0.24
N TYR A 29 3.69 -5.40 -1.33
CA TYR A 29 4.78 -6.07 -1.99
C TYR A 29 5.72 -5.06 -2.65
N SER A 30 7.02 -5.34 -2.60
CA SER A 30 8.09 -4.52 -3.16
C SER A 30 9.07 -5.40 -3.93
N CYS A 31 9.30 -5.05 -5.19
CA CYS A 31 10.32 -5.66 -6.03
C CYS A 31 10.61 -4.79 -7.25
N SER A 32 11.85 -4.90 -7.74
CA SER A 32 12.27 -4.36 -9.04
C SER A 32 12.50 -5.51 -10.00
N ASP A 33 11.85 -5.47 -11.15
CA ASP A 33 11.93 -6.49 -12.21
C ASP A 33 11.77 -7.94 -11.72
N CYS A 34 10.70 -8.17 -10.95
CA CYS A 34 10.40 -9.49 -10.37
C CYS A 34 9.80 -10.49 -11.37
N GLY A 35 9.55 -10.07 -12.62
CA GLY A 35 8.91 -10.89 -13.65
C GLY A 35 7.53 -11.40 -13.24
N ASN A 36 6.99 -12.36 -13.99
CA ASN A 36 5.63 -12.90 -13.78
C ASN A 36 5.51 -13.97 -12.67
N SER A 37 6.61 -14.55 -12.20
CA SER A 37 6.53 -15.91 -11.60
C SER A 37 7.20 -16.13 -10.26
N THR A 38 7.71 -15.11 -9.56
CA THR A 38 8.40 -15.41 -8.27
C THR A 38 7.93 -14.56 -7.10
N LEU A 39 6.99 -15.14 -6.35
CA LEU A 39 6.67 -14.83 -4.95
C LEU A 39 7.95 -14.71 -4.07
N SER A 40 9.03 -15.39 -4.44
CA SER A 40 10.32 -15.40 -3.73
C SER A 40 11.17 -14.14 -3.87
N LYS A 41 10.85 -13.22 -4.80
CA LYS A 41 11.56 -11.92 -4.94
C LYS A 41 10.82 -10.76 -4.29
N LEU A 42 9.68 -11.01 -3.67
CA LEU A 42 8.86 -9.97 -3.08
C LEU A 42 9.28 -9.73 -1.64
N ALA A 43 9.86 -8.56 -1.39
CA ALA A 43 9.94 -8.02 -0.05
C ALA A 43 8.56 -7.44 0.32
N THR A 44 8.25 -7.43 1.61
CA THR A 44 7.10 -6.67 2.11
C THR A 44 7.62 -5.37 2.70
N ILE A 45 6.99 -4.25 2.34
CA ILE A 45 7.22 -2.95 2.97
C ILE A 45 5.99 -2.56 3.77
N THR A 46 6.20 -2.06 4.98
CA THR A 46 5.15 -1.54 5.86
C THR A 46 5.19 -0.03 5.80
N THR A 47 4.08 0.61 5.42
CA THR A 47 4.00 2.07 5.36
C THR A 47 3.00 2.59 6.39
N SER A 48 3.43 3.57 7.19
CA SER A 48 2.56 4.30 8.11
C SER A 48 1.87 5.44 7.36
N ASN A 49 0.55 5.32 7.16
CA ASN A 49 -0.44 6.38 6.87
C ASN A 49 -1.56 5.83 5.95
N ASP A 50 -2.77 6.34 6.16
CA ASP A 50 -3.94 6.16 5.29
C ASP A 50 -3.73 6.63 3.83
N ASP A 51 -2.71 7.44 3.56
CA ASP A 51 -2.49 7.97 2.21
C ASP A 51 -1.65 7.07 1.31
N HIS A 52 -0.96 6.07 1.87
CA HIS A 52 -0.15 5.17 1.07
C HIS A 52 -1.03 4.18 0.30
N GLN A 53 -0.65 3.87 -0.93
CA GLN A 53 -1.30 2.87 -1.77
C GLN A 53 -0.24 1.91 -2.28
N CYS A 54 -0.59 0.63 -2.36
CA CYS A 54 0.28 -0.35 -2.99
C CYS A 54 0.21 -0.21 -4.51
N ILE A 55 1.37 -0.28 -5.16
CA ILE A 55 1.53 -0.07 -6.60
C ILE A 55 2.00 -1.35 -7.27
N LYS A 56 1.46 -1.62 -8.46
CA LYS A 56 1.97 -2.61 -9.42
C LYS A 56 2.14 -1.93 -10.78
N THR A 57 3.37 -1.84 -11.25
CA THR A 57 3.69 -1.33 -12.59
C THR A 57 4.09 -2.49 -13.49
N MET A 58 3.48 -2.60 -14.65
CA MET A 58 3.84 -3.57 -15.68
C MET A 58 4.21 -2.83 -16.96
N ILE A 59 5.41 -3.09 -17.46
CA ILE A 59 5.94 -2.53 -18.70
C ILE A 59 6.22 -3.71 -19.64
N THR A 60 5.52 -3.74 -20.77
CA THR A 60 5.74 -4.71 -21.84
C THR A 60 6.73 -4.12 -22.83
N THR A 61 7.94 -4.67 -22.90
CA THR A 61 8.97 -4.25 -23.85
C THR A 61 9.11 -5.28 -24.96
N GLY A 62 9.56 -4.84 -26.14
CA GLY A 62 9.84 -5.71 -27.27
C GLY A 62 8.68 -5.92 -28.24
N GLU A 63 9.03 -6.37 -29.44
CA GLU A 63 8.10 -6.76 -30.51
C GLU A 63 8.00 -8.28 -30.58
N ASN A 64 6.80 -8.77 -30.92
CA ASN A 64 6.48 -10.18 -31.01
C ASN A 64 7.51 -10.90 -31.93
N PRO A 65 8.16 -12.02 -31.53
CA PRO A 65 7.90 -12.90 -30.38
C PRO A 65 8.83 -12.70 -29.16
N LYS A 66 9.61 -11.63 -29.09
CA LYS A 66 10.57 -11.37 -27.99
C LYS A 66 10.03 -10.43 -26.90
N SER A 67 8.72 -10.36 -26.72
CA SER A 67 8.12 -9.48 -25.72
C SER A 67 8.54 -9.89 -24.31
N GLN A 68 9.07 -8.96 -23.53
CA GLN A 68 9.39 -9.11 -22.11
C GLN A 68 8.43 -8.29 -21.28
N GLN A 69 8.10 -8.76 -20.07
CA GLN A 69 7.25 -8.03 -19.13
C GLN A 69 8.07 -7.70 -17.89
N LEU A 70 8.41 -6.42 -17.73
CA LEU A 70 9.02 -5.88 -16.54
C LEU A 70 7.92 -5.58 -15.53
N ILE A 71 8.07 -6.09 -14.31
CA ILE A 71 7.09 -5.89 -13.23
C ILE A 71 7.79 -5.28 -12.03
N ASN A 72 7.29 -4.12 -11.60
CA ASN A 72 7.76 -3.42 -10.41
C ASN A 72 6.61 -3.26 -9.42
N ARG A 73 6.92 -3.34 -8.13
CA ARG A 73 5.95 -3.22 -7.04
C ARG A 73 6.52 -2.36 -5.93
N GLY A 74 5.64 -1.69 -5.20
CA GLY A 74 6.02 -0.85 -4.06
C GLY A 74 4.82 -0.16 -3.44
N ALA A 75 5.06 0.97 -2.77
CA ALA A 75 4.06 1.82 -2.16
C ALA A 75 4.28 3.29 -2.55
N SER A 76 3.22 4.07 -2.68
CA SER A 76 3.28 5.52 -2.92
C SER A 76 2.06 6.22 -2.36
N THR A 77 2.24 7.45 -1.90
CA THR A 77 1.16 8.38 -1.54
C THR A 77 0.52 9.08 -2.73
N GLN A 78 1.11 8.94 -3.92
CA GLN A 78 0.70 9.60 -5.16
C GLN A 78 0.51 8.57 -6.27
N CYS A 79 -0.37 7.59 -6.05
CA CYS A 79 -0.65 6.57 -7.05
C CYS A 79 -1.91 6.91 -7.86
N ARG A 80 -1.85 6.74 -9.19
CA ARG A 80 -3.03 6.79 -10.07
C ARG A 80 -3.01 5.60 -11.02
N THR A 81 -4.11 4.84 -11.03
CA THR A 81 -4.27 3.73 -11.95
C THR A 81 -4.29 4.25 -13.38
N PHE A 82 -3.46 3.67 -14.24
CA PHE A 82 -3.24 4.12 -15.60
C PHE A 82 -2.93 2.94 -16.52
N ARG A 83 -3.36 3.00 -17.77
CA ARG A 83 -3.03 2.01 -18.80
C ARG A 83 -2.87 2.69 -20.14
N SER A 84 -1.72 2.52 -20.77
CA SER A 84 -1.44 3.02 -22.12
C SER A 84 -0.47 2.07 -22.82
N GLY A 85 -0.94 1.42 -23.88
CA GLY A 85 -0.14 0.54 -24.72
C GLY A 85 0.67 -0.47 -23.90
N GLN A 86 1.98 -0.23 -23.82
CA GLN A 86 2.97 -1.06 -23.15
C GLN A 86 3.10 -0.83 -21.65
N VAL A 87 2.50 0.23 -21.07
CA VAL A 87 2.64 0.57 -19.65
C VAL A 87 1.29 0.48 -18.95
N SER A 88 1.28 -0.17 -17.79
CA SER A 88 0.13 -0.16 -16.88
C SER A 88 0.58 0.01 -15.43
N ILE A 89 -0.15 0.85 -14.70
CA ILE A 89 0.03 1.14 -13.27
C ILE A 89 -1.29 0.80 -12.60
N PHE A 90 -1.24 -0.05 -11.58
CA PHE A 90 -2.37 -0.40 -10.74
C PHE A 90 -2.11 0.05 -9.30
N CYS A 91 -3.09 0.72 -8.72
CA CYS A 91 -3.06 1.24 -7.36
C CYS A 91 -4.18 0.60 -6.54
N CYS A 92 -3.89 0.22 -5.30
CA CYS A 92 -4.88 -0.37 -4.40
C CYS A 92 -4.56 -0.05 -2.94
N HIS A 93 -5.58 -0.16 -2.08
CA HIS A 93 -5.53 0.25 -0.68
C HIS A 93 -6.00 -0.90 0.22
N SER A 94 -5.17 -1.94 0.33
CA SER A 94 -5.34 -3.10 1.22
C SER A 94 -4.00 -3.83 1.34
N ASP A 95 -3.85 -4.65 2.38
CA ASP A 95 -2.62 -5.43 2.56
C ASP A 95 -2.36 -6.36 1.36
N LEU A 96 -1.14 -6.28 0.85
CA LEU A 96 -0.59 -7.12 -0.21
C LEU A 96 -1.45 -7.14 -1.49
N CYS A 97 -2.28 -6.11 -1.69
CA CYS A 97 -3.22 -6.03 -2.82
C CYS A 97 -2.54 -5.86 -4.18
N ASN A 98 -1.26 -5.49 -4.17
CA ASN A 98 -0.41 -5.42 -5.35
C ASN A 98 0.32 -6.76 -5.59
N ALA A 99 -0.40 -7.89 -5.55
CA ALA A 99 0.08 -9.23 -5.92
C ALA A 99 0.11 -9.47 -7.43
#